data_AF-A0AAV5WTH4-F1
#
_entry.id   AF-A0AAV5WTH4-F1
#
_cell.length_a   1.000
_cell.length_b   1.000
_cell.length_c   1.000
_cell.angle_alpha   90.00
_cell.angle_beta   90.00
_cell.angle_gamma   90.00
#
_symmetry.space_group_name_H-M   'P 1'
#
loop_
_entity.id
_entity.type
_entity.pdbx_description
1 polymer ?
#
loop_
_entity_poly.entity_id
_entity_poly.type
_entity_poly.pdbx_seq_one_letter_code
_entity_poly.pdbx_strand_id
1 'polypeptide(L)'
;EVEAAMIYPPHYYDTFPKSINYGAMGAVIGHEITHGFDPTGSQFNHIGKLRNWWSNETREEFDRRVQCIVDQYSNETVVPELGIQLNGMQTKEENVADLGGLKAAFRVFLVFLS
;
A
#
# COMPACT_ATOMS: atom_id res chain seq x y z
N GLU A 1 -5.77 7.40 7.43
CA GLU A 1 -5.85 8.88 7.49
C GLU A 1 -4.44 9.43 7.35
N VAL A 2 -4.21 10.57 6.70
CA VAL A 2 -2.87 11.20 6.70
C VAL A 2 -2.85 12.29 7.78
N GLU A 3 -2.14 12.04 8.87
CA GLU A 3 -2.00 13.00 9.95
C GLU A 3 -1.24 14.26 9.50
N ALA A 4 -1.60 15.44 10.03
CA ALA A 4 -0.96 16.71 9.69
C ALA A 4 0.56 16.72 9.97
N ALA A 5 1.03 15.91 10.93
CA ALA A 5 2.45 15.75 11.24
C ALA A 5 3.25 15.08 10.10
N MET A 6 2.58 14.33 9.21
CA MET A 6 3.21 13.69 8.06
C MET A 6 3.45 14.67 6.90
N ILE A 7 2.91 15.90 6.93
CA ILE A 7 3.02 16.88 5.83
C ILE A 7 4.28 17.77 5.95
N TYR A 8 5.26 17.34 6.74
CA TYR A 8 6.55 18.01 6.93
C TYR A 8 7.70 17.16 6.38
N PRO A 9 8.90 17.74 6.17
CA PRO A 9 10.09 16.98 5.83
C PRO A 9 10.30 15.79 6.79
N PRO A 10 10.71 14.61 6.28
CA PRO A 10 11.16 14.34 4.91
C PRO A 10 10.04 14.03 3.90
N HIS A 11 8.77 13.97 4.32
CA HIS A 11 7.69 13.45 3.49
C HIS A 11 7.19 14.46 2.45
N TYR A 12 7.11 15.74 2.83
CA TYR A 12 6.67 16.80 1.94
C TYR A 12 7.38 18.12 2.24
N TYR A 13 7.79 18.81 1.19
CA TYR A 13 8.13 20.22 1.22
C TYR A 13 7.90 20.83 -0.16
N ASP A 14 7.35 22.03 -0.24
CA ASP A 14 6.97 22.66 -1.50
C ASP A 14 8.17 22.87 -2.44
N THR A 15 9.36 23.15 -1.88
CA THR A 15 10.60 23.34 -2.64
C THR A 15 11.35 22.05 -2.94
N PHE A 16 10.91 20.88 -2.47
CA PHE A 16 11.56 19.62 -2.84
C PHE A 16 11.32 19.27 -4.32
N PRO A 17 12.30 18.59 -4.97
CA PRO A 17 12.08 17.99 -6.27
C PRO A 17 10.79 17.17 -6.28
N LYS A 18 10.01 17.28 -7.37
CA LYS A 18 8.72 16.59 -7.45
C LYS A 18 8.88 15.07 -7.30
N SER A 19 9.97 14.50 -7.79
CA SER A 19 10.31 13.09 -7.57
C SER A 19 10.31 12.70 -6.09
N ILE A 20 10.83 13.54 -5.19
CA ILE A 20 10.83 13.30 -3.74
C ILE A 20 9.41 13.42 -3.18
N ASN A 21 8.68 14.48 -3.52
CA ASN A 21 7.31 14.67 -3.03
C ASN A 21 6.35 13.55 -3.46
N TYR A 22 6.45 13.08 -4.72
CA TYR A 22 5.67 11.93 -5.18
C TYR A 22 6.16 10.63 -4.54
N GLY A 23 7.47 10.40 -4.45
CA GLY A 23 8.03 9.17 -3.87
C GLY A 23 7.77 9.02 -2.37
N ALA A 24 7.68 10.12 -1.62
CA ALA A 24 7.41 10.12 -0.19
C ALA A 24 5.92 10.35 0.10
N MET A 25 5.44 11.59 0.12
CA MET A 25 4.03 11.89 0.41
C MET A 25 3.06 11.26 -0.59
N GLY A 26 3.40 11.23 -1.88
CA GLY A 26 2.56 10.57 -2.88
C GLY A 26 2.39 9.07 -2.61
N ALA A 27 3.46 8.39 -2.15
CA ALA A 27 3.39 6.98 -1.77
C ALA A 27 2.55 6.77 -0.51
N VAL A 28 2.68 7.64 0.51
CA VAL A 28 1.86 7.62 1.73
C VAL A 28 0.37 7.80 1.39
N ILE A 29 0.02 8.81 0.58
CA ILE A 29 -1.37 9.01 0.15
C ILE A 29 -1.89 7.79 -0.61
N GLY A 30 -1.07 7.23 -1.51
CA GLY A 30 -1.43 6.02 -2.26
C GLY A 30 -1.60 4.81 -1.35
N HIS A 31 -0.79 4.68 -0.30
CA HIS A 31 -0.86 3.62 0.70
C HIS A 31 -2.20 3.68 1.46
N GLU A 32 -2.55 4.86 1.98
CA GLU A 32 -3.82 5.09 2.68
C GLU A 32 -5.05 4.83 1.79
N ILE A 33 -4.99 5.19 0.52
CA ILE A 33 -6.06 4.87 -0.44
C ILE A 33 -6.13 3.36 -0.67
N THR A 34 -4.99 2.68 -0.73
CA THR A 34 -4.93 1.23 -0.97
C THR A 34 -5.47 0.44 0.21
N HIS A 35 -5.38 0.94 1.44
CA HIS A 35 -6.05 0.32 2.60
C HIS A 35 -7.56 0.15 2.41
N GLY A 36 -8.23 1.04 1.66
CA GLY A 36 -9.64 0.85 1.29
C GLY A 36 -9.92 -0.39 0.43
N PHE A 37 -8.89 -1.03 -0.12
CA PHE A 37 -8.97 -2.16 -1.03
C PHE A 37 -8.06 -3.33 -0.64
N ASP A 38 -7.39 -3.27 0.52
CA ASP A 38 -6.54 -4.35 1.03
C ASP A 38 -7.39 -5.55 1.49
N PRO A 39 -6.80 -6.66 1.99
CA PRO A 39 -7.56 -7.83 2.44
C PRO A 39 -8.69 -7.55 3.42
N THR A 40 -8.56 -6.54 4.28
CA THR A 40 -9.58 -6.13 5.25
C THR A 40 -10.48 -5.04 4.66
N GLY A 41 -9.91 -3.97 4.10
CA GLY A 41 -10.68 -2.86 3.53
C GLY A 41 -11.60 -3.27 2.39
N SER A 42 -11.17 -4.21 1.53
CA SER A 42 -12.00 -4.74 0.44
C SER A 42 -13.31 -5.39 0.91
N GLN A 43 -13.46 -5.74 2.19
CA GLN A 43 -14.68 -6.31 2.74
C GLN A 43 -15.75 -5.25 3.06
N PHE A 44 -15.37 -3.97 3.07
CA PHE A 44 -16.23 -2.84 3.33
C PHE A 44 -16.61 -2.14 2.03
N ASN A 45 -17.89 -1.80 1.87
CA ASN A 45 -18.34 -1.03 0.73
C ASN A 45 -18.05 0.48 0.89
N HIS A 46 -18.42 1.29 -0.11
CA HIS A 46 -18.18 2.73 -0.15
C HIS A 46 -18.74 3.57 1.03
N ILE A 47 -19.64 3.03 1.85
CA ILE A 47 -20.15 3.69 3.08
C ILE A 47 -19.59 3.06 4.36
N GLY A 48 -18.55 2.24 4.26
CA GLY A 48 -17.90 1.60 5.41
C GLY A 48 -18.71 0.45 6.02
N LYS A 49 -19.64 -0.17 5.29
CA LYS A 49 -20.37 -1.35 5.78
C LYS A 49 -19.73 -2.64 5.31
N LEU A 50 -19.52 -3.57 6.25
CA LEU A 50 -19.10 -4.94 5.95
C LEU A 50 -20.15 -5.61 5.06
N ARG A 51 -19.80 -5.80 3.78
CA ARG A 51 -20.68 -6.37 2.77
C ARG A 51 -19.83 -6.79 1.58
N ASN A 52 -19.92 -8.04 1.15
CA ASN A 52 -19.29 -8.43 -0.11
C ASN A 52 -19.93 -7.64 -1.27
N TRP A 53 -19.10 -6.86 -1.97
CA TRP A 53 -19.46 -6.06 -3.14
C TRP A 53 -18.68 -6.48 -4.39
N TRP A 54 -17.91 -7.57 -4.30
CA TRP A 54 -17.18 -8.20 -5.40
C TRP A 54 -17.87 -9.47 -5.87
N SER A 55 -17.67 -9.81 -7.15
CA SER A 55 -17.99 -11.13 -7.66
C SER A 55 -17.03 -12.17 -7.07
N ASN A 56 -17.42 -13.45 -7.09
CA ASN A 56 -16.58 -14.52 -6.58
C ASN A 56 -15.26 -14.60 -7.36
N GLU A 57 -15.30 -14.42 -8.68
CA GLU A 57 -14.12 -14.46 -9.55
C GLU A 57 -13.12 -13.35 -9.20
N THR A 58 -13.62 -12.16 -8.85
CA THR A 58 -12.79 -11.04 -8.43
C THR A 58 -12.12 -11.33 -7.08
N ARG A 59 -12.87 -11.94 -6.14
CA ARG A 59 -12.34 -12.31 -4.82
C ARG A 59 -11.24 -13.36 -4.93
N GLU A 60 -11.47 -14.41 -5.71
CA GLU A 60 -10.50 -15.49 -5.93
C GLU A 60 -9.19 -14.96 -6.55
N GLU A 61 -9.30 -14.12 -7.58
CA GLU A 61 -8.11 -13.54 -8.23
C GLU A 61 -7.38 -12.56 -7.32
N PHE A 62 -8.11 -11.81 -6.49
CA PHE A 62 -7.51 -10.94 -5.47
C PHE A 62 -6.74 -11.76 -4.43
N ASP A 63 -7.37 -12.79 -3.86
CA ASP A 63 -6.73 -13.67 -2.87
C ASP A 63 -5.47 -14.33 -3.41
N ARG A 64 -5.50 -14.78 -4.67
CA ARG A 64 -4.34 -15.34 -5.36
C ARG A 64 -3.18 -14.34 -5.46
N ARG A 65 -3.47 -13.06 -5.72
CA ARG A 65 -2.43 -12.00 -5.80
C ARG A 65 -1.89 -11.62 -4.44
N VAL A 66 -2.74 -11.56 -3.42
CA VAL A 66 -2.33 -11.33 -2.04
C VAL A 66 -1.43 -12.46 -1.57
N GLN A 67 -1.73 -13.72 -1.93
CA GLN A 67 -0.87 -14.85 -1.57
C GLN A 67 0.55 -14.71 -2.10
N CYS A 68 0.73 -14.18 -3.32
CA CYS A 68 2.06 -13.89 -3.87
C CYS A 68 2.85 -12.92 -2.96
N ILE A 69 2.18 -11.89 -2.43
CA ILE A 69 2.78 -10.94 -1.49
C ILE A 69 3.08 -11.61 -0.15
N VAL A 70 2.18 -12.44 0.36
CA VAL A 70 2.40 -13.24 1.59
C VAL A 70 3.65 -14.11 1.43
N ASP A 71 3.79 -14.80 0.29
CA ASP A 71 4.90 -15.71 0.02
C ASP A 71 6.23 -14.95 -0.06
N GLN A 72 6.25 -13.81 -0.76
CA GLN A 72 7.44 -12.95 -0.85
C GLN A 72 7.95 -12.54 0.54
N TYR A 73 7.07 -11.97 1.37
CA TYR A 73 7.48 -11.46 2.67
C TYR A 73 7.77 -12.58 3.69
N SER A 74 7.12 -13.75 3.55
CA SER A 74 7.37 -14.89 4.43
C SER A 74 8.64 -15.66 4.09
N ASN A 75 9.10 -15.65 2.84
CA ASN A 75 10.24 -16.44 2.39
C ASN A 75 11.51 -15.62 2.18
N GLU A 76 11.40 -14.35 1.80
CA GLU A 76 12.55 -13.57 1.31
C GLU A 76 12.94 -12.43 2.26
N THR A 77 12.13 -12.14 3.29
CA THR A 77 12.37 -11.00 4.19
C THR A 77 12.77 -11.44 5.60
N VAL A 78 14.09 -11.56 5.81
CA VAL A 78 14.68 -11.68 7.13
C VAL A 78 15.09 -10.29 7.59
N VAL A 79 14.69 -9.90 8.80
CA VAL A 79 15.20 -8.69 9.47
C VAL A 79 16.55 -9.06 10.10
N PRO A 80 17.70 -8.76 9.46
CA PRO A 80 18.98 -9.36 9.82
C PRO A 80 19.44 -8.94 11.22
N GLU A 81 19.09 -7.72 11.64
CA GLU A 81 19.44 -7.16 12.95
C GLU A 81 18.74 -7.90 14.10
N LEU A 82 17.58 -8.51 13.83
CA LEU A 82 16.79 -9.24 14.82
C LEU A 82 16.85 -10.76 14.61
N GLY A 83 17.35 -11.22 13.45
CA GLY A 83 17.30 -12.63 13.06
C GLY A 83 15.88 -13.17 12.90
N ILE A 84 14.90 -12.29 12.64
CA ILE A 84 13.47 -12.64 12.57
C ILE A 84 13.06 -12.74 11.10
N GLN A 85 12.44 -13.87 10.74
CA GLN A 85 11.71 -14.00 9.47
C GLN A 85 10.37 -13.28 9.61
N LEU A 86 10.03 -12.40 8.66
CA LEU A 86 8.72 -11.75 8.67
C LEU A 86 7.61 -12.78 8.43
N ASN A 87 6.46 -12.54 9.07
CA ASN A 87 5.24 -13.29 8.81
C ASN A 87 4.39 -12.53 7.80
N GLY A 88 4.53 -12.88 6.52
CA GLY A 88 3.82 -12.21 5.43
C GLY A 88 2.29 -12.29 5.56
N MET A 89 1.76 -13.31 6.25
CA MET A 89 0.31 -13.41 6.51
C MET A 89 -0.16 -12.37 7.54
N GLN A 90 0.69 -12.01 8.49
CA GLN A 90 0.41 -10.98 9.49
C GLN A 90 0.58 -9.57 8.92
N THR A 91 1.52 -9.36 8.00
CA THR A 91 1.85 -8.04 7.45
C THR A 91 1.18 -7.75 6.10
N LYS A 92 0.37 -8.67 5.57
CA LYS A 92 -0.19 -8.59 4.21
C LYS A 92 -0.97 -7.30 3.90
N GLU A 93 -1.64 -6.72 4.89
CA GLU A 93 -2.45 -5.50 4.71
C GLU A 93 -1.53 -4.32 4.37
N GLU A 94 -0.57 -4.05 5.24
CA GLU A 94 0.50 -3.05 5.04
C GLU A 94 1.32 -3.33 3.77
N ASN A 95 1.72 -4.58 3.53
CA ASN A 95 2.51 -4.93 2.34
C ASN A 95 1.75 -4.65 1.03
N VAL A 96 0.44 -4.91 1.00
CA VAL A 96 -0.42 -4.58 -0.14
C VAL A 96 -0.54 -3.07 -0.29
N ALA A 97 -0.72 -2.35 0.81
CA ALA A 97 -0.83 -0.89 0.84
C ALA A 97 0.47 -0.21 0.35
N ASP A 98 1.64 -0.66 0.81
CA ASP A 98 2.95 -0.15 0.39
C ASP A 98 3.19 -0.33 -1.11
N LEU A 99 2.97 -1.55 -1.62
CA LEU A 99 3.15 -1.86 -3.03
C LEU A 99 2.15 -1.08 -3.91
N GLY A 100 0.90 -0.99 -3.47
CA GLY A 100 -0.15 -0.23 -4.16
C GLY A 100 0.16 1.26 -4.19
N GLY A 101 0.54 1.82 -3.04
CA GLY A 101 0.84 3.23 -2.86
C GLY A 101 2.03 3.68 -3.67
N LEU A 102 3.15 2.97 -3.59
CA LEU A 102 4.34 3.30 -4.38
C LEU A 102 4.09 3.19 -5.88
N LYS A 103 3.37 2.15 -6.32
CA LYS A 103 3.00 1.97 -7.73
C LYS A 103 2.09 3.09 -8.24
N ALA A 104 1.12 3.51 -7.44
CA ALA A 104 0.23 4.62 -7.77
C ALA A 104 1.01 5.93 -7.85
N ALA A 105 1.83 6.23 -6.84
CA ALA A 105 2.66 7.42 -6.77
C ALA A 105 3.61 7.55 -7.97
N PHE A 106 4.28 6.45 -8.34
CA PHE A 106 5.16 6.42 -9.50
C PHE A 106 4.42 6.66 -10.81
N ARG A 107 3.21 6.08 -10.98
CA ARG A 107 2.37 6.34 -12.16
C ARG A 107 1.98 7.81 -12.28
N VAL A 108 1.57 8.44 -11.18
CA VAL A 108 1.22 9.87 -11.19
C VAL A 108 2.45 10.73 -11.48
N PHE A 109 3.62 10.36 -10.95
CA PHE A 109 4.86 11.06 -11.27
C PHE A 109 5.20 10.98 -12.77
N LEU A 110 5.00 9.82 -13.42
CA LEU A 110 5.18 9.70 -14.87
C LEU A 110 4.21 10.59 -15.66
N VAL A 111 2.96 10.72 -15.22
CA VAL A 111 1.98 11.65 -15.81
C VAL A 111 2.38 13.11 -15.59
N PHE A 112 3.02 13.44 -14.47
CA PHE A 112 3.56 14.78 -14.23
C PHE A 112 4.72 15.13 -15.18
N LEU A 113 5.50 14.14 -15.62
CA LEU A 113 6.62 14.33 -16.54
C LEU A 113 6.22 14.39 -18.02
N SER A 114 5.00 13.96 -18.37
CA SER A 114 4.47 13.99 -19.75
C SER A 114 3.87 15.33 -20.10
#